data_AF-A0A847XBI3-F1
#
_entry.id   AF-A0A847XBI3-F1
#
_cell.length_a   1.000
_cell.length_b   1.000
_cell.length_c   1.000
_cell.angle_alpha   90.00
_cell.angle_beta   90.00
_cell.angle_gamma   90.00
#
_symmetry.space_group_name_H-M   'P 1'
#
loop_
_entity.id
_entity.type
_entity.pdbx_description
1 polymer ?
#
loop_
_entity_poly.entity_id
_entity_poly.type
_entity_poly.pdbx_seq_one_letter_code
_entity_poly.pdbx_strand_id
1 'polypeptide(L)' 'MDTVSIGKGLVAIAAALSVMTGIFSTLGQGYAAAKAVEAVGKNPEASNEIRTMLMLGAGIAETAAIYGMLVAFLLIFVF' A
#
# COMPACT_ATOMS: atom_id res chain seq x y z
N MET A 1 -9.47 -9.16 -35.14
CA MET A 1 -9.03 -8.72 -33.79
C MET A 1 -8.22 -9.86 -33.23
N ASP A 2 -6.90 -9.70 -33.15
CA ASP A 2 -6.00 -10.81 -32.87
C ASP A 2 -6.15 -11.23 -31.41
N THR A 3 -6.30 -12.53 -31.15
CA THR A 3 -6.45 -13.08 -29.79
C THR A 3 -5.32 -12.66 -28.85
N VAL A 4 -4.13 -12.44 -29.41
CA VAL A 4 -2.93 -11.90 -28.73
C VAL A 4 -3.17 -10.48 -28.20
N SER A 5 -3.90 -9.64 -28.92
CA SER A 5 -4.22 -8.26 -28.50
C SER A 5 -5.19 -8.24 -27.30
N ILE A 6 -6.18 -9.13 -27.32
CA ILE A 6 -7.14 -9.28 -26.21
C ILE A 6 -6.43 -9.77 -24.95
N GLY A 7 -5.54 -10.76 -25.06
CA GLY A 7 -4.76 -11.26 -23.93
C GLY A 7 -3.95 -10.18 -23.23
N LYS A 8 -3.20 -9.37 -23.99
CA LYS A 8 -2.42 -8.24 -23.45
C LYS A 8 -3.31 -7.18 -22.79
N GLY A 9 -4.48 -6.91 -23.37
CA GLY A 9 -5.46 -5.99 -22.78
C GLY A 9 -5.95 -6.45 -21.40
N LEU A 10 -6.26 -7.74 -21.25
CA LEU A 10 -6.68 -8.32 -19.97
C LEU A 10 -5.57 -8.29 -18.91
N VAL A 11 -4.33 -8.58 -19.32
CA VAL A 11 -3.16 -8.49 -18.44
C VAL A 11 -2.97 -7.07 -17.91
N ALA A 12 -3.12 -6.05 -18.76
CA ALA A 12 -3.01 -4.65 -18.34
C ALA A 12 -4.10 -4.25 -17.33
N ILE A 13 -5.33 -4.72 -17.51
CA ILE A 13 -6.43 -4.49 -16.55
C ILE A 13 -6.14 -5.20 -15.22
N ALA A 14 -5.70 -6.45 -15.25
CA ALA A 14 -5.34 -7.20 -14.04
C ALA A 14 -4.18 -6.55 -13.27
N ALA A 15 -3.18 -6.02 -13.98
CA ALA A 15 -2.09 -5.26 -13.38
C ALA A 15 -2.62 -4.01 -12.67
N ALA A 16 -3.48 -3.22 -13.32
CA ALA A 16 -4.08 -2.02 -12.72
C ALA A 16 -4.89 -2.36 -11.44
N LEU A 17 -5.70 -3.42 -11.48
CA LEU A 17 -6.47 -3.89 -10.33
C LEU A 17 -5.57 -4.34 -9.17
N SER A 18 -4.42 -4.94 -9.46
CA SER A 18 -3.47 -5.39 -8.43
C SER A 18 -2.90 -4.21 -7.63
N VAL A 19 -2.59 -3.08 -8.29
CA VAL A 19 -2.06 -1.88 -7.61
C VAL A 19 -3.10 -1.21 -6.72
N MET A 20 -4.40 -1.42 -6.96
CA MET A 20 -5.48 -0.84 -6.13
C MET A 20 -5.44 -1.30 -4.67
N THR A 21 -4.75 -2.41 -4.36
CA THR A 21 -4.48 -2.85 -2.99
C THR A 21 -3.80 -1.76 -2.13
N GLY A 22 -3.04 -0.85 -2.75
CA GLY A 22 -2.40 0.29 -2.07
C GLY A 22 -3.38 1.30 -1.44
N ILE A 23 -4.64 1.31 -1.87
CA ILE A 23 -5.68 2.17 -1.28
C ILE A 23 -5.89 1.82 0.19
N PHE A 24 -5.90 0.52 0.51
CA PHE A 24 -6.10 0.06 1.89
C PHE A 24 -4.93 0.44 2.80
N SER A 25 -3.69 0.37 2.31
CA SER A 25 -2.51 0.83 3.07
C SER A 25 -2.59 2.33 3.34
N THR A 26 -2.86 3.12 2.29
CA THR A 26 -2.94 4.58 2.39
C THR A 26 -3.99 5.04 3.40
N LEU A 27 -5.20 4.46 3.36
CA LEU A 27 -6.27 4.82 4.29
C LEU A 27 -5.94 4.43 5.74
N GLY A 28 -5.42 3.22 5.95
CA GLY A 28 -5.05 2.73 7.28
C GLY A 28 -3.90 3.53 7.90
N GLN A 29 -2.84 3.78 7.13
CA GLN A 29 -1.68 4.55 7.58
C GLN A 29 -2.03 6.03 7.80
N GLY A 30 -2.85 6.63 6.95
CA GLY A 30 -3.32 8.01 7.13
C GLY A 30 -4.09 8.17 8.45
N TYR A 31 -4.96 7.22 8.77
CA TYR A 31 -5.67 7.19 10.06
C TYR A 31 -4.71 6.99 11.25
N ALA A 32 -3.81 6.01 11.16
CA ALA A 32 -2.83 5.75 12.21
C ALA A 32 -1.93 6.96 12.46
N ALA A 33 -1.50 7.65 11.41
CA ALA A 33 -0.69 8.86 11.49
C ALA A 33 -1.46 10.01 12.17
N ALA A 34 -2.73 10.23 11.82
CA ALA A 34 -3.56 11.23 12.50
C ALA A 34 -3.67 10.94 14.01
N LYS A 35 -3.86 9.67 14.39
CA LYS A 35 -3.90 9.25 15.80
C LYS A 35 -2.56 9.38 16.52
N ALA A 36 -1.45 9.12 15.83
CA ALA A 36 -0.12 9.37 16.38
C ALA A 36 0.09 10.87 16.65
N VAL A 37 -0.33 11.76 15.75
CA VAL A 37 -0.23 13.22 15.95
C VAL A 37 -1.10 13.68 17.13
N GLU A 38 -2.34 13.20 17.24
CA GLU A 38 -3.20 13.47 18.41
C GLU A 38 -2.54 12.99 19.72
N ALA A 39 -1.94 11.80 19.72
CA ALA A 39 -1.29 11.22 20.89
C ALA A 39 -0.04 12.01 21.31
N VAL A 40 0.78 12.45 20.36
CA VAL A 40 1.95 13.31 20.60
C VAL A 40 1.52 14.65 21.19
N GLY A 41 0.45 15.26 20.67
CA GLY A 41 -0.06 16.51 21.21
C GLY A 41 -0.55 16.41 22.66
N LYS A 42 -1.06 15.24 23.06
CA LYS A 42 -1.51 14.97 24.44
C LYS A 42 -0.36 14.58 25.38
N ASN A 43 0.66 13.89 24.88
CA ASN A 43 1.79 13.38 25.66
C ASN A 43 3.12 13.67 24.92
N PRO A 44 3.62 14.92 24.95
CA PRO A 44 4.83 15.31 24.23
C PRO A 44 6.08 14.51 24.61
N GLU A 45 6.19 14.12 25.88
CA GLU A 45 7.27 13.30 26.43
C GLU A 45 7.34 11.89 25.83
N ALA A 46 6.22 11.34 25.35
CA ALA A 46 6.15 10.02 24.72
C ALA A 46 6.34 10.05 23.19
N SER A 47 6.67 11.21 22.62
CA SER A 47 6.68 11.41 21.15
C SER A 47 7.56 10.42 20.38
N ASN A 48 8.74 10.10 20.90
CA ASN A 48 9.64 9.13 20.26
C ASN A 48 9.07 7.70 20.27
N GLU A 49 8.43 7.30 21.36
CA GLU A 49 7.83 5.98 21.47
C GLU A 49 6.63 5.84 20.52
N ILE A 50 5.75 6.85 20.49
CA ILE A 50 4.60 6.92 19.58
C ILE A 50 5.06 6.84 18.12
N ARG A 51 6.08 7.60 17.74
CA ARG A 51 6.62 7.58 16.37
C ARG A 51 7.20 6.21 16.03
N THR A 52 7.86 5.53 16.97
CA THR A 52 8.41 4.19 16.77
C THR A 52 7.29 3.18 16.53
N MET A 53 6.24 3.19 17.34
CA MET A 53 5.07 2.32 17.15
C MET A 53 4.36 2.59 15.82
N LEU A 54 4.19 3.87 15.45
CA LEU A 54 3.61 4.26 14.16
C LEU A 54 4.42 3.70 12.99
N MET A 55 5.75 3.88 13.00
CA MET A 55 6.61 3.42 11.91
C MET A 55 6.61 1.88 11.79
N LEU A 56 6.62 1.17 12.92
CA LEU A 56 6.53 -0.29 12.93
C LEU A 56 5.20 -0.76 12.33
N GLY A 57 4.07 -0.19 12.78
CA GLY A 57 2.75 -0.51 12.27
C GLY A 57 2.58 -0.15 10.79
N ALA A 58 3.06 1.04 10.39
CA ALA A 58 3.02 1.49 9.01
C ALA A 58 3.83 0.58 8.09
N GLY A 59 5.03 0.17 8.50
CA GLY A 59 5.87 -0.77 7.74
C GLY A 59 5.20 -2.14 7.53
N ILE A 60 4.50 -2.66 8.53
CA ILE A 60 3.73 -3.91 8.41
C ILE A 60 2.53 -3.71 7.48
N ALA A 61 1.79 -2.61 7.63
CA ALA A 61 0.62 -2.31 6.81
C ALA A 61 0.97 -2.12 5.32
N GLU A 62 2.16 -1.60 5.01
CA GLU A 62 2.63 -1.36 3.64
C GLU A 62 2.82 -2.66 2.83
N THR A 63 2.99 -3.80 3.49
CA THR A 63 3.23 -5.09 2.83
C THR A 63 2.14 -5.46 1.82
N ALA A 64 0.87 -5.14 2.10
CA ALA A 64 -0.23 -5.39 1.20
C ALA A 64 -0.11 -4.61 -0.12
N ALA A 65 0.31 -3.35 -0.05
CA ALA A 65 0.54 -2.50 -1.22
C ALA A 65 1.72 -3.01 -2.05
N ILE A 66 2.82 -3.40 -1.37
CA ILE A 66 4.01 -3.95 -2.00
C ILE A 66 3.69 -5.25 -2.75
N TYR A 67 2.87 -6.14 -2.18
CA TYR A 67 2.47 -7.38 -2.86
C TYR A 67 1.62 -7.12 -4.09
N GLY A 68 0.67 -6.16 -4.05
CA GLY A 68 -0.11 -5.79 -5.23
C GLY A 68 0.74 -5.18 -6.34
N MET A 69 1.71 -4.33 -5.98
CA MET A 69 2.69 -3.79 -6.91
C MET A 69 3.58 -4.88 -7.51
N LEU A 70 4.06 -5.82 -6.69
CA LEU A 70 4.87 -6.96 -7.15
C LEU A 70 4.10 -7.79 -8.20
N VAL A 71 2.83 -8.11 -7.93
CA VAL A 71 1.97 -8.86 -8.87
C VAL A 71 1.77 -8.07 -10.16
N ALA A 72 1.55 -6.75 -10.08
CA ALA A 72 1.44 -5.92 -11.28
C ALA A 72 2.71 -5.94 -12.13
N PHE A 73 3.89 -5.91 -11.51
CA PHE A 73 5.16 -6.04 -12.25
C PHE A 73 5.33 -7.41 -12.90
N LEU A 74 4.98 -8.49 -12.19
CA LEU A 74 5.01 -9.83 -12.79
C LEU A 74 4.07 -9.89 -14.01
N LEU A 75 2.86 -9.36 -13.88
CA LEU A 75 1.89 -9.35 -14.98
C LEU A 75 2.38 -8.56 -16.20
N ILE A 76 3.05 -7.42 -16.04
CA ILE A 76 3.46 -6.57 -17.17
C ILE A 76 4.78 -7.00 -17.80
N PHE A 77 5.73 -7.50 -17.01
CA PHE A 77 7.11 -7.72 -17.46
C PHE A 77 7.47 -9.19 -17.64
N VAL A 78 6.68 -10.11 -17.08
CA VAL A 78 6.96 -11.55 -17.15
C VAL A 78 5.90 -12.29 -17.97
N PHE A 79 4.64 -11.87 -17.92
CA PHE A 79 3.51 -12.47 -18.63
C PHE A 79 3.04 -11.59 -19.80
#